data_AF-A0A2P5A6W9-F1
#
_entry.id   AF-A0A2P5A6W9-F1
#
_cell.length_a   1.000
_cell.length_b   1.000
_cell.length_c   1.000
_cell.angle_alpha   90.00
_cell.angle_beta   90.00
_cell.angle_gamma   90.00
#
_symmetry.space_group_name_H-M   'P 1'
#
loop_
_entity.id
_entity.type
_entity.pdbx_description
1 polymer ?
#
loop_
_entity_poly.entity_id
_entity_poly.type
_entity_poly.pdbx_seq_one_letter_code
_entity_poly.pdbx_strand_id
1 'polypeptide(L)'
;MGLKKHPVADLPSNTKKRPRVGFSDADAGVEAKDCIKIYFVSSKEEVDASGGFVIDPVGLDGYFGKDGKIYGYQGLKITVWISSTSFHAYADIAYDSTSDGGKGITNLRRDLEEIFGLTLVESKDEFLQTFSTKRDLIRSIVSNGKMLRQKTSNGHVTGSDSHSVATCNVEVVRMVIGEAEAGSLYGLLVPLVLLLVDGIF
;
A
#
# COMPACT_ATOMS: atom_id res chain seq x y z
N MET A 1 -67.31 40.81 54.83
CA MET A 1 -67.18 39.33 54.91
C MET A 1 -67.14 38.81 53.48
N GLY A 2 -66.23 37.97 52.99
CA GLY A 2 -65.03 37.30 53.48
C GLY A 2 -64.50 36.41 52.34
N LEU A 3 -63.23 36.59 51.99
CA LEU A 3 -62.22 35.66 51.43
C LEU A 3 -62.49 34.75 50.19
N LYS A 4 -61.72 35.07 49.14
CA LYS A 4 -60.74 34.25 48.36
C LYS A 4 -61.13 32.88 47.78
N LYS A 5 -60.82 32.71 46.47
CA LYS A 5 -59.75 31.81 45.95
C LYS A 5 -59.39 32.15 44.48
N HIS A 6 -58.11 32.49 44.26
CA HIS A 6 -57.33 32.36 43.02
C HIS A 6 -56.35 31.16 43.22
N PRO A 7 -55.46 30.73 42.28
CA PRO A 7 -55.14 31.13 40.89
C PRO A 7 -55.12 29.87 39.94
N VAL A 8 -54.78 29.88 38.64
CA VAL A 8 -53.47 30.04 37.98
C VAL A 8 -53.74 30.10 36.48
N ALA A 9 -53.23 31.12 35.79
CA ALA A 9 -53.16 31.18 34.34
C ALA A 9 -51.76 30.76 33.90
N ASP A 10 -51.71 29.85 32.93
CA ASP A 10 -50.50 29.18 32.45
C ASP A 10 -49.46 30.15 31.86
N LEU A 11 -48.21 29.98 32.29
CA LEU A 11 -47.03 30.52 31.60
C LEU A 11 -46.77 29.70 30.32
N PRO A 12 -46.42 30.32 29.19
CA PRO A 12 -46.03 29.58 27.99
C PRO A 12 -44.72 28.83 28.26
N SER A 13 -44.76 27.52 28.06
CA SER A 13 -43.65 26.61 28.22
C SER A 13 -42.50 27.00 27.30
N ASN A 14 -41.39 27.38 27.91
CA ASN A 14 -40.11 27.62 27.26
C ASN A 14 -39.56 26.28 26.77
N THR A 15 -39.91 25.85 25.55
CA THR A 15 -39.33 24.67 24.92
C THR A 15 -37.89 24.99 24.55
N LYS A 16 -36.97 24.82 25.50
CA LYS A 16 -35.54 24.64 25.22
C LYS A 16 -35.43 23.46 24.26
N LYS A 17 -35.27 23.75 22.97
CA LYS A 17 -34.85 22.78 21.96
C LYS A 17 -33.51 22.22 22.44
N ARG A 18 -33.54 21.02 23.03
CA ARG A 18 -32.31 20.23 23.22
C ARG A 18 -31.66 20.13 21.84
N PRO A 19 -30.39 20.51 21.68
CA PRO A 19 -29.66 20.22 20.45
C PRO A 19 -29.77 18.72 20.22
N ARG A 20 -30.31 18.32 19.07
CA ARG A 20 -30.13 16.94 18.60
C ARG A 20 -28.63 16.83 18.36
N VAL A 21 -27.94 16.17 19.29
CA VAL A 21 -26.57 15.73 19.09
C VAL A 21 -26.66 14.76 17.91
N GLY A 22 -26.28 15.23 16.73
CA GLY A 22 -26.09 14.35 15.59
C GLY A 22 -24.94 13.44 15.98
N PHE A 23 -25.26 12.19 16.31
CA PHE A 23 -24.23 11.16 16.32
C PHE A 23 -23.74 11.10 14.88
N SER A 24 -22.50 11.54 14.65
CA SER A 24 -21.81 11.29 13.39
C SER A 24 -21.94 9.80 13.11
N ASP A 25 -22.37 9.41 11.90
CA ASP A 25 -22.35 8.01 11.51
C ASP A 25 -20.93 7.46 11.74
N ALA A 26 -20.85 6.28 12.35
CA ALA A 26 -19.57 5.65 12.64
C ALA A 26 -18.82 5.38 11.33
N ASP A 27 -17.51 5.60 11.34
CA ASP A 27 -16.67 5.36 10.16
C ASP A 27 -16.82 3.91 9.68
N ALA A 28 -17.21 3.74 8.42
CA ALA A 28 -17.45 2.45 7.79
C ALA A 28 -16.15 1.77 7.33
N GLY A 29 -15.04 2.52 7.28
CA GLY A 29 -13.74 2.11 6.76
C GLY A 29 -13.74 1.93 5.24
N VAL A 30 -12.53 1.97 4.66
CA VAL A 30 -12.28 1.68 3.25
C VAL A 30 -11.56 0.33 3.11
N GLU A 31 -11.90 -0.42 2.07
CA GLU A 31 -11.21 -1.67 1.74
C GLU A 31 -9.83 -1.35 1.15
N ALA A 32 -8.83 -2.13 1.55
CA ALA A 32 -7.46 -1.79 1.26
C ALA A 32 -7.16 -1.83 -0.26
N LYS A 33 -7.76 -2.79 -0.97
CA LYS A 33 -7.70 -2.89 -2.45
C LYS A 33 -8.31 -1.68 -3.19
N ASP A 34 -9.26 -0.97 -2.56
CA ASP A 34 -9.94 0.15 -3.21
C ASP A 34 -9.09 1.44 -3.13
N CYS A 35 -8.23 1.55 -2.13
CA CYS A 35 -7.37 2.71 -1.92
C CYS A 35 -5.89 2.48 -2.22
N ILE A 36 -5.38 1.25 -2.23
CA ILE A 36 -3.97 0.93 -2.47
C ILE A 36 -3.75 0.47 -3.90
N LYS A 37 -2.81 1.11 -4.60
CA LYS A 37 -2.34 0.68 -5.92
C LYS A 37 -0.84 0.42 -5.88
N ILE A 38 -0.43 -0.73 -6.39
CA ILE A 38 0.98 -1.16 -6.39
C ILE A 38 1.49 -1.21 -7.83
N TYR A 39 2.63 -0.59 -8.07
CA TYR A 39 3.28 -0.48 -9.39
C TYR A 39 4.67 -1.10 -9.34
N PHE A 40 5.01 -1.92 -10.33
CA PHE A 40 6.40 -2.25 -10.63
C PHE A 40 6.97 -1.25 -11.62
N VAL A 41 8.15 -0.72 -11.26
CA VAL A 41 8.85 0.30 -12.05
C VAL A 41 10.31 -0.09 -12.22
N SER A 42 10.84 0.11 -13.42
CA SER A 42 12.21 -0.25 -13.80
C SER A 42 13.14 0.95 -13.89
N SER A 43 12.59 2.16 -13.93
CA SER A 43 13.36 3.40 -13.98
C SER A 43 12.65 4.53 -13.23
N LYS A 44 13.35 5.67 -13.07
CA LYS A 44 12.81 6.86 -12.40
C LYS A 44 11.66 7.48 -13.18
N GLU A 45 11.73 7.39 -14.51
CA GLU A 45 10.77 7.98 -15.46
C GLU A 45 9.41 7.27 -15.42
N GLU A 46 9.36 6.01 -14.95
CA GLU A 46 8.13 5.26 -14.79
C GLU A 46 7.39 5.61 -13.48
N VAL A 47 8.06 6.26 -12.53
CA VAL A 47 7.43 6.74 -11.28
C VAL A 47 6.49 7.90 -11.62
N ASP A 48 5.26 7.84 -11.11
CA ASP A 48 4.14 8.74 -11.46
C ASP A 48 3.67 8.69 -12.93
N ALA A 49 4.28 7.87 -13.78
CA ALA A 49 3.83 7.74 -15.16
C ALA A 49 2.44 7.07 -15.24
N SER A 50 1.64 7.45 -16.22
CA SER A 50 0.27 6.95 -16.41
C SER A 50 0.19 5.49 -16.91
N GLY A 51 1.32 4.88 -17.29
CA GLY A 51 1.40 3.57 -17.96
C GLY A 51 2.21 2.50 -17.20
N GLY A 52 2.35 2.60 -15.88
CA GLY A 52 3.11 1.64 -15.07
C GLY A 52 2.48 0.25 -15.00
N PHE A 53 3.30 -0.78 -14.75
CA PHE A 53 2.81 -2.16 -14.55
C PHE A 53 2.17 -2.29 -13.17
N VAL A 54 0.85 -2.40 -13.13
CA VAL A 54 0.07 -2.55 -11.90
C VAL A 54 0.06 -4.01 -11.45
N ILE A 55 0.19 -4.22 -10.15
CA ILE A 55 -0.03 -5.52 -9.51
C ILE A 55 -1.32 -5.48 -8.70
N ASP A 56 -2.11 -6.54 -8.84
CA ASP A 56 -3.28 -6.82 -8.02
C ASP A 56 -2.88 -7.81 -6.90
N PRO A 57 -2.74 -7.34 -5.64
CA PRO A 57 -2.36 -8.19 -4.53
C PRO A 57 -3.53 -9.06 -4.07
N VAL A 58 -3.26 -10.29 -3.64
CA VAL A 58 -4.26 -11.29 -3.29
C VAL A 58 -4.67 -11.21 -1.81
N GLY A 59 -3.73 -10.86 -0.91
CA GLY A 59 -3.91 -10.94 0.55
C GLY A 59 -3.86 -9.60 1.29
N LEU A 60 -4.09 -8.48 0.60
CA LEU A 60 -3.74 -7.16 1.14
C LEU A 60 -4.63 -6.74 2.34
N ASP A 61 -5.89 -7.17 2.37
CA ASP A 61 -6.82 -6.84 3.46
C ASP A 61 -6.37 -7.44 4.81
N GLY A 62 -5.65 -8.57 4.81
CA GLY A 62 -5.20 -9.24 6.03
C GLY A 62 -4.25 -8.41 6.92
N TYR A 63 -3.65 -7.35 6.37
CA TYR A 63 -2.74 -6.46 7.07
C TYR A 63 -3.43 -5.26 7.75
N PHE A 64 -4.72 -5.05 7.50
CA PHE A 64 -5.43 -3.85 7.98
C PHE A 64 -6.55 -4.22 8.95
N GLY A 65 -6.29 -4.03 10.25
CA GLY A 65 -7.29 -4.24 11.29
C GLY A 65 -7.81 -5.68 11.35
N LYS A 66 -8.89 -5.90 12.12
CA LYS A 66 -9.47 -7.26 12.28
C LYS A 66 -10.45 -7.63 11.17
N ASP A 67 -10.98 -6.63 10.49
CA ASP A 67 -12.03 -6.74 9.47
C ASP A 67 -11.53 -6.32 8.08
N GLY A 68 -10.22 -6.14 7.91
CA GLY A 68 -9.59 -5.83 6.63
C GLY A 68 -9.73 -4.37 6.19
N LYS A 69 -10.11 -3.48 7.11
CA LYS A 69 -10.50 -2.11 6.78
C LYS A 69 -9.55 -1.08 7.35
N ILE A 70 -9.43 0.00 6.58
CA ILE A 70 -8.68 1.19 6.96
C ILE A 70 -9.66 2.26 7.42
N TYR A 71 -9.43 2.79 8.62
CA TYR A 71 -10.29 3.75 9.29
C TYR A 71 -9.59 5.10 9.46
N GLY A 72 -10.40 6.15 9.43
CA GLY A 72 -10.07 7.49 9.85
C GLY A 72 -9.58 8.41 8.74
N TYR A 73 -9.77 8.04 7.48
CA TYR A 73 -9.30 8.79 6.31
C TYR A 73 -10.42 9.00 5.29
N GLN A 74 -10.69 10.27 4.96
CA GLN A 74 -11.56 10.64 3.84
C GLN A 74 -10.72 10.80 2.58
N GLY A 75 -11.14 10.20 1.46
CA GLY A 75 -10.43 10.32 0.18
C GLY A 75 -9.06 9.66 0.16
N LEU A 76 -8.86 8.59 0.95
CA LEU A 76 -7.58 7.90 1.03
C LEU A 76 -7.16 7.30 -0.32
N LYS A 77 -5.93 7.60 -0.71
CA LYS A 77 -5.24 6.99 -1.84
C LYS A 77 -3.80 6.70 -1.44
N ILE A 78 -3.39 5.45 -1.58
CA ILE A 78 -2.05 4.99 -1.31
C ILE A 78 -1.47 4.46 -2.62
N THR A 79 -0.34 5.02 -3.03
CA THR A 79 0.38 4.58 -4.23
C THR A 79 1.70 3.99 -3.81
N VAL A 80 1.93 2.72 -4.11
CA VAL A 80 3.18 2.02 -3.82
C VAL A 80 3.92 1.78 -5.13
N TRP A 81 5.19 2.16 -5.18
CA TRP A 81 6.11 1.79 -6.27
C TRP A 81 7.14 0.81 -5.75
N ILE A 82 7.36 -0.27 -6.50
CA ILE A 82 8.38 -1.28 -6.23
C ILE A 82 9.38 -1.27 -7.38
N SER A 83 10.65 -1.08 -7.04
CA SER A 83 11.75 -1.12 -8.00
C SER A 83 11.97 -2.55 -8.49
N SER A 84 11.83 -2.81 -9.79
CA SER A 84 12.05 -4.13 -10.39
C SER A 84 13.53 -4.57 -10.35
N THR A 85 14.45 -3.63 -10.11
CA THR A 85 15.91 -3.87 -10.11
C THR A 85 16.49 -4.05 -8.71
N SER A 86 15.76 -3.65 -7.66
CA SER A 86 16.25 -3.70 -6.27
C SER A 86 15.22 -4.18 -5.25
N PHE A 87 13.96 -4.34 -5.64
CA PHE A 87 12.79 -4.67 -4.81
C PHE A 87 12.53 -3.74 -3.61
N HIS A 88 13.20 -2.59 -3.57
CA HIS A 88 12.83 -1.53 -2.62
C HIS A 88 11.49 -0.93 -3.03
N ALA A 89 10.73 -0.48 -2.04
CA ALA A 89 9.39 0.05 -2.20
C ALA A 89 9.29 1.45 -1.59
N TYR A 90 8.46 2.30 -2.18
CA TYR A 90 8.07 3.58 -1.61
C TYR A 90 6.55 3.71 -1.67
N ALA A 91 5.96 4.20 -0.58
CA ALA A 91 4.53 4.45 -0.48
C ALA A 91 4.28 5.95 -0.33
N ASP A 92 3.52 6.51 -1.27
CA ASP A 92 2.91 7.82 -1.14
C ASP A 92 1.49 7.67 -0.58
N ILE A 93 1.17 8.46 0.44
CA ILE A 93 -0.11 8.43 1.14
C ILE A 93 -0.75 9.81 0.99
N ALA A 94 -1.86 9.87 0.26
CA ALA A 94 -2.66 11.06 0.09
C ALA A 94 -4.07 10.84 0.65
N TYR A 95 -4.63 11.88 1.27
CA TYR A 95 -6.01 11.88 1.78
C TYR A 95 -6.51 13.32 1.88
N ASP A 96 -7.83 13.49 1.84
CA ASP A 96 -8.48 14.81 1.93
C ASP A 96 -8.52 15.32 3.38
N SER A 97 -8.87 14.44 4.33
CA SER A 97 -8.93 14.76 5.75
C SER A 97 -8.90 13.51 6.62
N THR A 98 -8.66 13.69 7.93
CA THR A 98 -8.66 12.59 8.92
C THR A 98 -9.60 12.88 10.08
N SER A 99 -10.21 11.83 10.63
CA SER A 99 -11.02 11.89 11.85
C SER A 99 -11.13 10.52 12.48
N ASP A 100 -11.20 10.41 13.81
CA ASP A 100 -11.31 9.12 14.49
C ASP A 100 -12.61 8.36 14.15
N GLY A 101 -13.73 9.08 13.99
CA GLY A 101 -15.02 8.45 13.65
C GLY A 101 -15.52 7.41 14.66
N GLY A 102 -14.90 7.31 15.84
CA GLY A 102 -15.24 6.35 16.89
C GLY A 102 -14.60 4.96 16.73
N LYS A 103 -13.71 4.79 15.75
CA LYS A 103 -13.01 3.53 15.45
C LYS A 103 -11.49 3.62 15.63
N GLY A 104 -10.98 4.83 15.85
CA GLY A 104 -9.55 5.14 15.80
C GLY A 104 -9.09 5.41 14.38
N ILE A 105 -7.89 5.99 14.26
CA ILE A 105 -7.22 6.22 12.98
C ILE A 105 -6.22 5.09 12.75
N THR A 106 -6.32 4.41 11.61
CA THR A 106 -5.38 3.34 11.22
C THR A 106 -3.97 3.90 11.05
N ASN A 107 -2.96 3.19 11.57
CA ASN A 107 -1.56 3.60 11.44
C ASN A 107 -0.96 3.04 10.15
N LEU A 108 -1.27 3.72 9.04
CA LEU A 108 -0.86 3.31 7.70
C LEU A 108 0.64 3.06 7.56
N ARG A 109 1.49 3.86 8.21
CA ARG A 109 2.95 3.67 8.12
C ARG A 109 3.37 2.34 8.74
N ARG A 110 2.86 2.01 9.92
CA ARG A 110 3.15 0.73 10.59
C ARG A 110 2.64 -0.44 9.76
N ASP A 111 1.42 -0.37 9.26
CA ASP A 111 0.81 -1.47 8.50
C ASP A 111 1.56 -1.70 7.17
N LEU A 112 2.01 -0.63 6.50
CA LEU A 112 2.89 -0.73 5.34
C LEU A 112 4.27 -1.27 5.69
N GLU A 113 4.85 -0.91 6.84
CA GLU A 113 6.10 -1.47 7.34
C GLU A 113 5.97 -2.97 7.68
N GLU A 114 4.79 -3.44 8.09
CA GLU A 114 4.54 -4.87 8.30
C GLU A 114 4.55 -5.66 6.98
N ILE A 115 4.00 -5.07 5.91
CA ILE A 115 3.96 -5.69 4.57
C ILE A 115 5.35 -5.69 3.91
N PHE A 116 5.98 -4.51 3.87
CA PHE A 116 7.20 -4.27 3.09
C PHE A 116 8.48 -4.40 3.92
N GLY A 117 8.38 -4.43 5.24
CA GLY A 117 9.52 -4.59 6.13
C GLY A 117 10.65 -3.60 5.80
N LEU A 118 11.87 -4.14 5.71
CA LEU A 118 13.07 -3.37 5.42
C LEU A 118 13.17 -2.87 3.97
N THR A 119 12.26 -3.29 3.07
CA THR A 119 12.28 -2.81 1.69
C THR A 119 11.56 -1.47 1.53
N LEU A 120 10.75 -1.04 2.51
CA LEU A 120 10.07 0.24 2.48
C LEU A 120 11.02 1.38 2.84
N VAL A 121 11.30 2.26 1.88
CA VAL A 121 12.12 3.45 2.12
C VAL A 121 11.30 4.60 2.69
N GLU A 122 11.98 5.57 3.31
CA GLU A 122 11.31 6.66 4.02
C GLU A 122 10.84 7.78 3.10
N SER A 123 11.55 8.01 2.00
CA SER A 123 11.29 9.14 1.10
C SER A 123 11.31 8.75 -0.37
N LYS A 124 10.60 9.54 -1.17
CA LYS A 124 10.60 9.41 -2.63
C LYS A 124 12.00 9.62 -3.21
N ASP A 125 12.77 10.56 -2.67
CA ASP A 125 14.13 10.82 -3.14
C ASP A 125 15.06 9.62 -2.90
N GLU A 126 14.98 9.00 -1.73
CA GLU A 126 15.71 7.77 -1.43
C GLU A 126 15.32 6.65 -2.41
N PHE A 127 14.02 6.49 -2.67
CA PHE A 127 13.52 5.52 -3.64
C PHE A 127 14.10 5.77 -5.04
N LEU A 128 14.02 7.00 -5.52
CA LEU A 128 14.56 7.39 -6.83
C LEU A 128 16.08 7.20 -6.91
N GLN A 129 16.80 7.34 -5.80
CA GLN A 129 18.24 7.06 -5.76
C GLN A 129 18.56 5.57 -5.93
N THR A 130 17.65 4.66 -5.55
CA THR A 130 17.89 3.20 -5.68
C THR A 130 18.15 2.76 -7.13
N PHE A 131 17.50 3.40 -8.11
CA PHE A 131 17.75 3.10 -9.54
C PHE A 131 19.18 3.44 -9.99
N SER A 132 19.90 4.26 -9.23
CA SER A 132 21.30 4.58 -9.48
C SER A 132 22.24 3.79 -8.56
N THR A 133 21.95 3.74 -7.27
CA THR A 133 22.85 3.16 -6.25
C THR A 133 22.71 1.64 -6.10
N LYS A 134 21.54 1.09 -6.44
CA LYS A 134 21.19 -0.34 -6.27
C LYS A 134 20.83 -1.02 -7.60
N ARG A 135 21.16 -0.41 -8.74
CA ARG A 135 20.81 -0.89 -10.09
C ARG A 135 21.26 -2.34 -10.38
N ASP A 136 22.42 -2.72 -9.85
CA ASP A 136 23.04 -4.02 -10.05
C ASP A 136 22.86 -4.93 -8.80
N LEU A 137 22.03 -4.54 -7.82
CA LEU A 137 21.90 -5.24 -6.54
C LEU A 137 21.53 -6.71 -6.74
N ILE A 138 20.43 -6.97 -7.44
CA ILE A 138 19.96 -8.34 -7.69
C ILE A 138 20.98 -9.11 -8.51
N ARG A 139 21.56 -8.48 -9.55
CA ARG A 139 22.62 -9.09 -10.37
C ARG A 139 23.83 -9.50 -9.54
N SER A 140 24.27 -8.63 -8.62
CA SER A 140 25.39 -8.89 -7.72
C SER A 140 25.09 -10.06 -6.80
N ILE A 141 23.89 -10.09 -6.21
CA ILE A 141 23.45 -11.16 -5.31
C ILE A 141 23.41 -12.51 -6.05
N VAL A 142 22.76 -12.57 -7.22
CA VAL A 142 22.59 -13.83 -7.96
C VAL A 142 23.88 -14.33 -8.62
N SER A 143 24.91 -13.48 -8.77
CA SER A 143 26.19 -13.87 -9.36
C SER A 143 26.92 -14.96 -8.55
N ASN A 144 26.61 -15.08 -7.25
CA ASN A 144 27.12 -16.13 -6.37
C ASN A 144 26.33 -17.44 -6.47
N GLY A 145 25.18 -17.43 -7.15
CA GLY A 145 24.37 -18.62 -7.34
C GLY A 145 24.88 -19.52 -8.48
N LYS A 146 24.42 -20.77 -8.50
CA LYS A 146 24.68 -21.69 -9.59
C LYS A 146 23.71 -21.42 -10.74
N MET A 147 24.22 -20.92 -11.86
CA MET A 147 23.47 -20.81 -13.11
C MET A 147 23.01 -22.20 -13.57
N LEU A 148 21.71 -22.39 -13.73
CA LEU A 148 21.11 -23.64 -14.22
C LEU A 148 20.77 -23.57 -15.70
N ARG A 149 20.26 -22.43 -16.16
CA ARG A 149 19.82 -22.24 -17.55
C ARG A 149 19.86 -20.76 -17.92
N GLN A 150 20.29 -20.48 -19.14
CA GLN A 150 20.13 -19.19 -19.79
C GLN A 150 19.30 -19.40 -21.06
N LYS A 151 18.27 -18.59 -21.27
CA LYS A 151 17.43 -18.63 -22.46
C LYS A 151 17.28 -17.21 -22.99
N THR A 152 17.73 -16.99 -24.21
CA THR A 152 17.40 -15.77 -24.96
C THR A 152 16.01 -15.96 -25.56
N SER A 153 15.08 -15.09 -25.18
CA SER A 153 13.75 -15.01 -25.77
C SER A 153 13.69 -13.80 -26.71
N ASN A 154 13.34 -14.04 -27.96
CA ASN A 154 12.95 -12.97 -28.87
C ASN A 154 11.48 -12.64 -28.58
N GLY A 155 11.24 -11.70 -27.66
CA GLY A 155 9.90 -11.31 -27.25
C GLY A 155 9.30 -10.30 -28.25
N HIS A 156 8.18 -10.66 -28.87
CA HIS A 156 7.31 -9.67 -29.51
C HIS A 156 6.42 -9.06 -28.42
N VAL A 157 6.69 -7.82 -28.04
CA VAL A 157 5.80 -7.06 -27.14
C VAL A 157 4.61 -6.58 -27.98
N THR A 158 3.49 -7.30 -27.93
CA THR A 158 2.21 -6.81 -28.49
C THR A 158 1.77 -5.59 -27.70
N GLY A 159 2.10 -4.39 -28.19
CA GLY A 159 1.70 -3.12 -27.59
C GLY A 159 2.65 -1.94 -27.84
N SER A 160 3.82 -2.13 -28.45
CA SER A 160 4.71 -1.03 -28.82
C SER A 160 4.82 -0.94 -30.35
N ASP A 161 4.37 0.18 -30.92
CA ASP A 161 4.50 0.51 -32.36
C ASP A 161 5.95 0.81 -32.79
N SER A 162 6.94 0.23 -32.12
CA SER A 162 8.35 0.31 -32.50
C SER A 162 8.87 -1.07 -32.90
N HIS A 163 9.37 -1.17 -34.14
CA HIS A 163 9.94 -2.36 -34.78
C HIS A 163 11.24 -2.89 -34.13
N SER A 164 11.41 -2.74 -32.81
CA SER A 164 12.53 -3.29 -32.05
C SER A 164 12.05 -4.55 -31.33
N VAL A 165 12.40 -5.73 -31.85
CA VAL A 165 12.27 -6.98 -31.10
C VAL A 165 13.24 -6.90 -29.92
N ALA A 166 12.74 -6.52 -28.75
CA ALA A 166 13.53 -6.52 -27.54
C ALA A 166 13.89 -7.97 -27.18
N THR A 167 15.17 -8.32 -27.33
CA THR A 167 15.67 -9.63 -26.88
C THR A 167 15.72 -9.63 -25.36
N CYS A 168 14.92 -10.47 -24.72
CA CYS A 168 14.92 -10.66 -23.27
C CYS A 168 15.74 -11.90 -22.94
N ASN A 169 16.86 -11.73 -22.25
CA ASN A 169 17.62 -12.86 -21.71
C ASN A 169 17.04 -13.23 -20.35
N VAL A 170 16.64 -14.49 -20.21
CA VAL A 170 16.13 -15.05 -18.96
C VAL A 170 17.17 -16.01 -18.40
N GLU A 171 17.52 -15.81 -17.14
CA GLU A 171 18.48 -16.64 -16.40
C GLU A 171 17.78 -17.32 -15.23
N VAL A 172 18.06 -18.61 -15.07
CA VAL A 172 17.58 -19.41 -13.94
C VAL A 172 18.77 -19.71 -13.05
N VAL A 173 18.79 -19.10 -11.88
CA VAL A 173 19.87 -19.22 -10.90
C VAL A 173 19.38 -19.98 -9.68
N ARG A 174 20.13 -21.01 -9.26
CA ARG A 174 19.90 -21.70 -8.00
C ARG A 174 20.82 -21.15 -6.93
N MET A 175 20.24 -20.64 -5.86
CA MET A 175 20.96 -20.22 -4.66
C MET A 175 20.72 -21.21 -3.52
N VAL A 176 21.69 -21.39 -2.63
CA VAL A 176 21.58 -22.30 -1.48
C VAL A 176 21.12 -21.51 -0.26
N ILE A 177 20.02 -21.93 0.36
CA ILE A 177 19.53 -21.33 1.61
C ILE A 177 20.57 -21.56 2.71
N GLY A 178 20.88 -20.50 3.45
CA GLY A 178 21.93 -20.50 4.49
C GLY A 178 23.17 -19.70 4.10
N GLU A 179 23.35 -19.37 2.82
CA GLU A 179 24.33 -18.39 2.36
C GLU A 179 23.79 -16.96 2.54
N ALA A 180 24.69 -16.01 2.84
CA ALA A 180 24.32 -14.64 3.21
C ALA A 180 23.58 -13.91 2.07
N GLU A 181 23.97 -14.18 0.83
CA GLU A 181 23.43 -13.59 -0.38
C GLU A 181 22.03 -14.13 -0.67
N ALA A 182 21.82 -15.44 -0.48
CA ALA A 182 20.51 -16.06 -0.63
C ALA A 182 19.53 -15.54 0.43
N GLY A 183 19.99 -15.40 1.68
CA GLY A 183 19.20 -14.79 2.75
C GLY A 183 18.83 -13.33 2.46
N SER A 184 19.78 -12.57 1.92
CA SER A 184 19.55 -11.17 1.51
C SER A 184 18.53 -11.07 0.38
N LEU A 185 18.62 -11.91 -0.67
CA LEU A 185 17.64 -11.96 -1.74
C LEU A 185 16.25 -12.36 -1.23
N TYR A 186 16.20 -13.37 -0.36
CA TYR A 186 14.95 -13.84 0.22
C TYR A 186 14.25 -12.72 1.00
N GLY A 187 14.98 -11.98 1.83
CA GLY A 187 14.44 -10.84 2.57
C GLY A 187 13.83 -9.76 1.67
N LEU A 188 14.43 -9.52 0.50
CA LEU A 188 13.88 -8.60 -0.52
C LEU A 188 12.61 -9.13 -1.20
N LEU A 189 12.46 -10.46 -1.31
CA LEU A 189 11.33 -11.11 -2.00
C LEU A 189 10.14 -11.39 -1.09
N VAL A 190 10.33 -11.48 0.24
CA VAL A 190 9.26 -11.77 1.20
C VAL A 190 8.03 -10.88 0.99
N PRO A 191 8.14 -9.53 0.91
CA PRO A 191 6.98 -8.67 0.69
C PRO A 191 6.18 -9.02 -0.57
N LEU A 192 6.85 -9.42 -1.65
CA LEU A 192 6.19 -9.80 -2.89
C LEU A 192 5.44 -11.13 -2.76
N VAL A 193 6.04 -12.09 -2.07
CA VAL A 193 5.41 -13.38 -1.77
C VAL A 193 4.15 -13.16 -0.92
N LEU A 194 4.24 -12.30 0.09
CA LEU A 194 3.14 -11.92 0.96
C LEU A 194 1.98 -11.23 0.23
N LEU A 195 2.28 -10.47 -0.82
CA LEU A 195 1.28 -9.77 -1.63
C LEU A 195 0.65 -10.64 -2.70
N LEU A 196 1.40 -11.58 -3.27
CA LEU A 196 1.03 -12.29 -4.51
C LEU A 196 0.57 -13.74 -4.31
N VAL A 197 0.81 -14.32 -3.14
CA VAL A 197 0.50 -15.73 -2.87
C VAL A 197 -0.50 -15.83 -1.73
N ASP A 198 -1.61 -16.51 -2.01
CA ASP A 198 -2.66 -16.79 -1.01
C ASP A 198 -2.25 -17.92 -0.06
N GLY A 199 -2.72 -17.86 1.20
CA GLY A 199 -2.58 -18.95 2.18
C GLY A 199 -1.21 -19.10 2.86
N ILE A 200 -0.42 -18.02 2.98
CA ILE A 200 0.89 -18.05 3.64
C ILE A 200 0.82 -17.86 5.18
N PHE A 201 -0.38 -17.63 5.73
CA PHE A 201 -0.64 -17.63 7.18
C PHE A 201 -1.92 -18.38 7.53
#